data_AF-A0A3R9M8P3-F1
#
_entry.id   AF-A0A3R9M8P3-F1
#
_cell.length_a   1.000
_cell.length_b   1.000
_cell.length_c   1.000
_cell.angle_alpha   90.00
_cell.angle_beta   90.00
_cell.angle_gamma   90.00
#
_symmetry.space_group_name_H-M   'P 1'
#
loop_
_entity.id
_entity.type
_entity.pdbx_description
1 polymer ?
#
loop_
_entity_poly.entity_id
_entity_poly.type
_entity_poly.pdbx_seq_one_letter_code
_entity_poly.pdbx_strand_id
1 'polypeptide(L)'
;MAVTIPRNDHRAVWYFLIGLGLGILTDALYPAPHHTIRYSLGFLLGTLIMSVPIGLVCWAVWRGHYWAKALVIAVTLYGFARPLLHFSELRAPQVTPRFVLLMVSLTPRLAAVGIIARDLLRRP
;
A
#
# COMPACT_ATOMS: atom_id res chain seq x y z
N MET A 1 6.78 -22.25 23.41
CA MET A 1 7.51 -20.98 23.26
C MET A 1 6.53 -19.94 22.77
N ALA A 2 6.14 -18.98 23.62
CA ALA A 2 5.32 -17.86 23.16
C ALA A 2 6.17 -17.02 22.21
N VAL A 3 5.89 -17.10 20.91
CA VAL A 3 6.49 -16.22 19.90
C VAL A 3 5.98 -14.82 20.22
N THR A 4 6.80 -14.02 20.90
CA THR A 4 6.49 -12.62 21.20
C THR A 4 6.53 -11.85 19.89
N ILE A 5 5.38 -11.78 19.23
CA ILE A 5 5.16 -10.94 18.07
C ILE A 5 5.48 -9.49 18.50
N PRO A 6 6.43 -8.82 17.82
CA PRO A 6 6.78 -7.46 18.21
C PRO A 6 5.60 -6.53 17.96
N ARG A 7 5.26 -5.73 18.97
CA ARG A 7 4.21 -4.69 18.91
C ARG A 7 4.36 -3.72 17.72
N ASN A 8 5.57 -3.64 17.15
CA ASN A 8 5.89 -2.83 15.97
C ASN A 8 5.33 -3.42 14.66
N ASP A 9 5.25 -4.75 14.53
CA ASP A 9 4.69 -5.40 13.32
C ASP A 9 3.19 -5.13 13.19
N HIS A 10 2.47 -5.11 14.30
CA HIS A 10 1.07 -4.72 14.32
C HIS A 10 0.86 -3.27 13.86
N ARG A 11 1.69 -2.34 14.35
CA ARG A 11 1.64 -0.94 13.93
C ARG A 11 1.95 -0.78 12.45
N ALA A 12 2.98 -1.45 11.95
CA ALA A 12 3.35 -1.40 10.53
C ALA A 12 2.23 -1.89 9.62
N VAL A 13 1.58 -2.99 9.97
CA VAL A 13 0.42 -3.50 9.21
C VAL A 13 -0.74 -2.50 9.21
N TRP A 14 -1.04 -1.87 10.35
CA TRP A 14 -2.09 -0.84 10.38
C TRP A 14 -1.78 0.34 9.48
N TYR A 15 -0.55 0.86 9.52
CA TYR A 15 -0.12 1.92 8.62
C TYR A 15 -0.20 1.52 7.15
N PHE A 16 0.19 0.28 6.84
CA PHE A 16 0.07 -0.27 5.49
C PHE A 16 -1.39 -0.35 5.02
N LEU A 17 -2.29 -0.89 5.86
CA LEU A 17 -3.72 -1.02 5.55
C LEU A 17 -4.41 0.33 5.39
N ILE A 18 -4.11 1.31 6.26
CA ILE A 18 -4.65 2.68 6.15
C ILE A 18 -4.20 3.31 4.83
N GLY A 19 -2.91 3.21 4.50
CA GLY A 19 -2.40 3.70 3.23
C GLY A 19 -3.02 3.00 2.03
N LEU A 20 -3.26 1.69 2.14
CA LEU A 20 -3.91 0.90 1.10
C LEU A 20 -5.36 1.35 0.87
N GLY A 21 -6.12 1.50 1.95
CA GLY A 21 -7.49 2.01 1.92
C GLY A 21 -7.59 3.42 1.35
N LEU A 22 -6.71 4.33 1.75
CA LEU A 22 -6.65 5.69 1.19
C LEU A 22 -6.35 5.68 -0.32
N GLY A 23 -5.49 4.77 -0.79
CA GLY A 23 -5.20 4.61 -2.21
C GLY A 23 -6.42 4.14 -3.00
N ILE A 24 -7.12 3.11 -2.51
CA ILE A 24 -8.36 2.59 -3.11
C ILE A 24 -9.43 3.68 -3.13
N LEU A 25 -9.59 4.42 -2.03
CA LEU A 25 -10.54 5.53 -1.93
C LEU A 25 -10.20 6.65 -2.93
N THR A 26 -8.92 6.95 -3.14
CA THR A 26 -8.47 7.94 -4.12
C THR A 26 -8.85 7.54 -5.54
N ASP A 27 -8.63 6.28 -5.91
CA ASP A 27 -9.01 5.76 -7.24
C ASP A 27 -10.53 5.65 -7.40
N ALA A 28 -11.28 5.41 -6.32
CA ALA A 28 -12.74 5.40 -6.35
C ALA A 28 -13.36 6.81 -6.48
N LEU A 29 -12.80 7.81 -5.81
CA LEU A 29 -13.28 9.20 -5.85
C LEU A 29 -12.86 9.94 -7.12
N TYR A 30 -11.69 9.62 -7.67
CA TYR A 30 -11.13 10.26 -8.86
C TYR A 30 -10.78 9.22 -9.93
N PRO A 31 -11.80 8.56 -10.54
CA PRO A 31 -11.57 7.62 -11.61
C PRO A 31 -10.86 8.32 -12.77
N ALA A 32 -9.81 7.68 -13.30
CA ALA A 32 -9.10 8.16 -14.48
C ALA A 32 -10.08 8.37 -15.66
N PRO A 33 -9.82 9.32 -16.57
CA PRO A 33 -10.74 9.70 -17.66
C PRO A 33 -11.10 8.57 -18.63
N HIS A 34 -10.44 7.40 -18.56
CA HIS A 34 -10.74 6.22 -19.37
C HIS A 34 -11.49 5.11 -18.61
N HIS A 35 -11.81 5.30 -17.33
CA HIS A 35 -12.62 4.33 -16.57
C HIS A 35 -14.11 4.52 -16.84
N THR A 36 -14.65 3.75 -17.78
CA THR A 36 -16.11 3.59 -17.98
C THR A 36 -16.72 2.69 -16.88
N ILE A 37 -18.05 2.69 -16.75
CA ILE A 37 -18.81 1.92 -15.73
C ILE A 37 -18.47 0.40 -15.73
N ARG A 38 -18.02 -0.17 -16.86
CA ARG A 38 -17.53 -1.55 -16.91
C ARG A 38 -16.21 -1.76 -16.16
N TYR A 39 -15.33 -0.75 -16.15
CA TYR A 39 -14.06 -0.80 -15.42
C TYR A 39 -14.26 -0.66 -13.91
N SER A 40 -15.31 0.03 -13.42
CA SER A 40 -15.55 0.15 -11.99
C SER A 40 -15.95 -1.19 -11.34
N LEU A 41 -16.74 -2.02 -12.04
CA LEU A 41 -17.08 -3.36 -11.58
C LEU A 41 -15.84 -4.27 -11.57
N GLY A 42 -15.02 -4.23 -12.63
CA GLY A 42 -13.76 -4.98 -12.69
C GLY A 42 -12.74 -4.52 -11.63
N PHE A 43 -12.70 -3.22 -11.33
CA PHE A 43 -11.90 -2.67 -10.25
C PHE A 43 -12.39 -3.13 -8.87
N LEU A 44 -13.70 -3.12 -8.62
CA LEU A 44 -14.29 -3.62 -7.36
C LEU A 44 -14.04 -5.12 -7.18
N LEU A 45 -14.28 -5.93 -8.21
CA LEU A 45 -13.96 -7.37 -8.20
C LEU A 45 -12.48 -7.62 -8.00
N GLY A 46 -11.61 -6.89 -8.71
CA GLY A 46 -10.16 -6.98 -8.56
C GLY A 46 -9.71 -6.61 -7.14
N THR A 47 -10.29 -5.55 -6.57
CA THR A 47 -10.00 -5.12 -5.19
C THR A 47 -10.47 -6.16 -4.18
N LEU A 48 -11.65 -6.75 -4.38
CA LEU A 48 -12.19 -7.83 -3.54
C LEU A 48 -11.30 -9.07 -3.62
N ILE A 49 -10.93 -9.51 -4.82
CA ILE A 49 -10.04 -10.65 -5.05
C ILE A 49 -8.68 -10.40 -4.39
N MET A 50 -8.13 -9.20 -4.53
CA MET A 50 -6.83 -8.83 -3.94
C MET A 50 -6.87 -8.65 -2.42
N SER A 51 -8.04 -8.46 -1.81
CA SER A 51 -8.16 -8.31 -0.35
C SER A 51 -7.74 -9.57 0.41
N VAL A 52 -7.99 -10.75 -0.15
CA VAL A 52 -7.61 -12.05 0.44
C VAL A 52 -6.09 -12.25 0.54
N PRO A 53 -5.30 -12.13 -0.56
CA PRO A 53 -3.85 -12.23 -0.47
C PRO A 53 -3.24 -11.10 0.36
N ILE A 54 -3.79 -9.88 0.31
CA ILE A 54 -3.35 -8.77 1.18
C ILE A 54 -3.55 -9.13 2.66
N GLY A 55 -4.71 -9.70 3.02
CA GLY A 55 -5.00 -10.17 4.37
C GLY A 55 -4.02 -11.26 4.82
N LEU A 56 -3.73 -12.23 3.95
CA LEU A 56 -2.75 -13.29 4.23
C LEU A 56 -1.33 -12.73 4.45
N VAL A 57 -0.89 -11.78 3.63
CA VAL A 57 0.41 -11.11 3.80
C VAL A 57 0.45 -10.33 5.11
N CYS A 58 -0.60 -9.55 5.42
CA CYS A 58 -0.69 -8.79 6.66
C CYS A 58 -0.67 -9.71 7.89
N TRP A 59 -1.38 -10.82 7.83
CA TRP A 59 -1.36 -11.86 8.87
C TRP A 59 0.03 -12.49 9.01
N ALA A 60 0.72 -12.75 7.90
CA ALA A 60 2.07 -13.29 7.93
C ALA A 60 3.09 -12.28 8.52
N VAL A 61 2.93 -10.99 8.25
CA VAL A 61 3.70 -9.93 8.92
C VAL A 61 3.39 -9.90 10.42
N TRP A 62 2.13 -10.03 10.83
CA TRP A 62 1.78 -10.17 12.25
C TRP A 62 2.39 -11.41 12.89
N ARG A 63 2.57 -12.51 12.17
CA ARG A 63 3.30 -13.68 12.71
C ARG A 63 4.82 -13.50 12.71
N GLY A 64 5.34 -12.36 12.27
CA GLY A 64 6.76 -12.04 12.26
C GLY A 64 7.53 -12.70 11.12
N HIS A 65 6.86 -13.16 10.05
CA HIS A 65 7.55 -13.80 8.94
C HIS A 65 8.37 -12.81 8.11
N TYR A 66 9.67 -13.08 7.98
CA TYR A 66 10.63 -12.25 7.22
C TYR A 66 10.26 -12.07 5.74
N TRP A 67 9.80 -13.13 5.07
CA TRP A 67 9.41 -13.06 3.66
C TRP A 67 8.21 -12.13 3.43
N ALA A 68 7.26 -12.10 4.37
CA ALA A 68 6.08 -11.25 4.28
C ALA A 68 6.44 -9.77 4.47
N LYS A 69 7.38 -9.49 5.40
CA LYS A 69 7.97 -8.16 5.59
C LYS A 69 8.67 -7.67 4.33
N ALA A 70 9.51 -8.50 3.71
CA ALA A 70 10.19 -8.16 2.45
C ALA A 70 9.20 -7.90 1.31
N LEU A 71 8.13 -8.70 1.22
CA LEU A 71 7.08 -8.54 0.22
C LEU A 71 6.34 -7.20 0.39
N VAL A 72 5.97 -6.82 1.63
CA VAL A 72 5.35 -5.51 1.90
C VAL A 72 6.26 -4.35 1.49
N ILE A 73 7.57 -4.45 1.74
CA ILE A 73 8.55 -3.45 1.32
C ILE A 73 8.59 -3.36 -0.21
N ALA A 74 8.73 -4.49 -0.91
CA ALA A 74 8.81 -4.53 -2.37
C ALA A 74 7.55 -3.94 -3.03
N VAL A 75 6.35 -4.34 -2.57
CA VAL A 75 5.08 -3.82 -3.09
C VAL A 75 4.95 -2.32 -2.84
N THR A 76 5.35 -1.84 -1.67
CA THR A 76 5.28 -0.41 -1.33
C THR A 76 6.24 0.41 -2.19
N LEU A 77 7.48 -0.04 -2.37
CA LEU A 77 8.47 0.61 -3.23
C LEU A 77 8.04 0.63 -4.69
N TYR A 78 7.47 -0.48 -5.19
CA TYR A 78 6.91 -0.53 -6.55
C TYR A 78 5.74 0.45 -6.72
N GLY A 79 4.84 0.51 -5.73
CA GLY A 79 3.73 1.46 -5.70
C GLY A 79 4.18 2.93 -5.65
N PHE A 80 5.36 3.21 -5.10
CA PHE A 80 5.96 4.54 -5.08
C PHE A 80 6.70 4.86 -6.39
N ALA A 81 7.39 3.89 -6.99
CA ALA A 81 8.13 4.08 -8.23
C ALA A 81 7.20 4.32 -9.43
N ARG A 82 6.05 3.65 -9.49
CA ARG A 82 5.13 3.74 -10.65
C ARG A 82 4.63 5.16 -10.92
N PRO A 83 4.13 5.95 -9.93
CA PRO A 83 3.78 7.36 -10.11
C PRO A 83 4.97 8.26 -10.48
N LEU A 84 6.16 7.98 -9.94
CA LEU A 84 7.37 8.75 -10.25
C LEU A 84 7.88 8.51 -11.67
N LEU A 85 7.69 7.32 -12.22
CA LEU A 85 8.06 7.02 -13.60
C LEU A 85 7.11 7.66 -14.62
N HIS A 86 5.85 7.89 -14.25
CA HIS A 86 4.86 8.58 -15.10
C HIS A 86 4.79 10.08 -14.82
N PHE A 87 5.73 10.62 -14.03
CA PHE A 87 5.78 12.02 -13.65
C PHE A 87 6.04 12.93 -14.86
N SER A 88 6.68 12.41 -15.92
CA SER A 88 6.91 13.11 -17.18
C SER A 88 5.63 13.44 -17.96
N GLU A 89 4.50 12.79 -17.65
CA GLU A 89 3.21 13.00 -18.31
C GLU A 89 2.29 13.97 -17.55
N LEU A 90 2.72 14.49 -16.39
CA LEU A 90 1.96 15.41 -15.53
C LEU A 90 1.94 16.86 -16.06
N ARG A 91 1.47 17.07 -17.29
CA ARG A 91 1.10 18.40 -17.82
C ARG A 91 -0.42 18.60 -17.72
N ALA A 92 -0.98 18.89 -16.53
CA ALA A 92 -2.31 19.51 -16.41
C ALA A 92 -2.68 19.94 -14.96
N PRO A 93 -3.43 21.05 -14.77
CA PRO A 93 -3.82 21.59 -13.46
C PRO A 93 -4.99 20.85 -12.77
N GLN A 94 -5.56 19.80 -13.38
CA GLN A 94 -6.61 18.95 -12.77
C GLN A 94 -6.03 17.76 -11.97
N VAL A 95 -4.72 17.56 -12.01
CA VAL A 95 -4.03 16.40 -11.39
C VAL A 95 -3.69 16.64 -9.91
N THR A 96 -3.82 17.87 -9.42
CA THR A 96 -3.43 18.29 -8.08
C THR A 96 -4.13 17.55 -6.93
N PRO A 97 -5.48 17.43 -6.87
CA PRO A 97 -6.13 16.77 -5.73
C PRO A 97 -5.88 15.25 -5.70
N ARG A 98 -5.90 14.59 -6.88
CA ARG A 98 -5.59 13.16 -7.00
C ARG A 98 -4.14 12.86 -6.61
N PHE A 99 -3.20 13.69 -7.06
CA PHE A 99 -1.79 13.57 -6.71
C PHE A 99 -1.55 13.76 -5.21
N VAL A 100 -2.17 14.78 -4.60
CA VAL A 100 -2.07 15.02 -3.15
C VAL A 100 -2.61 13.82 -2.37
N LEU A 101 -3.78 13.30 -2.73
CA LEU A 101 -4.38 12.13 -2.07
C LEU A 101 -3.53 10.86 -2.25
N LEU A 102 -2.93 10.67 -3.43
CA LEU A 102 -1.96 9.60 -3.67
C LEU A 102 -0.74 9.74 -2.75
N MET A 103 -0.15 10.94 -2.65
CA MET A 103 0.97 11.21 -1.74
C MET A 103 0.58 10.96 -0.28
N VAL A 104 -0.61 11.42 0.14
CA VAL A 104 -1.15 11.17 1.49
C VAL A 104 -1.34 9.67 1.75
N SER A 105 -1.77 8.90 0.75
CA SER A 105 -1.91 7.44 0.85
C SER A 105 -0.58 6.70 0.93
N LEU A 106 0.49 7.28 0.36
CA LEU A 106 1.84 6.70 0.34
C LEU A 106 2.61 6.96 1.64
N THR A 107 2.41 8.11 2.29
CA THR A 107 3.03 8.47 3.57
C THR A 107 2.93 7.39 4.65
N PRO A 108 1.73 6.85 4.99
CA PRO A 108 1.63 5.80 5.99
C PRO A 108 2.26 4.48 5.50
N ARG A 109 2.26 4.18 4.20
CA ARG A 109 2.94 2.97 3.68
C ARG A 109 4.46 3.08 3.80
N LEU A 110 5.04 4.27 3.56
CA LEU A 110 6.46 4.52 3.78
C LEU A 110 6.83 4.45 5.28
N ALA A 111 5.96 4.95 6.16
CA ALA A 111 6.13 4.78 7.59
C ALA A 111 6.11 3.29 8.00
N ALA A 112 5.20 2.49 7.43
CA ALA A 112 5.18 1.04 7.63
C ALA A 112 6.50 0.39 7.18
N VAL A 113 7.00 0.74 6.00
CA VAL A 113 8.30 0.27 5.48
C VAL A 113 9.44 0.66 6.41
N GLY A 114 9.49 1.90 6.89
CA GLY A 114 10.52 2.34 7.83
C GLY A 114 10.52 1.55 9.14
N ILE A 115 9.34 1.24 9.68
CA ILE A 115 9.20 0.40 10.88
C ILE A 115 9.67 -1.02 10.61
N ILE A 116 9.24 -1.63 9.50
CA ILE A 116 9.61 -3.00 9.12
C ILE A 116 11.11 -3.10 8.84
N ALA A 117 11.67 -2.20 8.05
CA ALA A 117 13.10 -2.19 7.71
C ALA A 117 13.97 -2.01 8.97
N ARG A 118 13.57 -1.12 9.89
CA ARG A 118 14.25 -0.96 11.17
C ARG A 118 14.19 -2.23 12.03
N ASP A 119 13.07 -2.94 12.03
CA ASP A 119 12.93 -4.19 12.78
C ASP A 119 13.76 -5.33 12.15
N LEU A 120 13.80 -5.40 10.81
CA LEU A 120 14.64 -6.33 10.07
C LEU A 120 16.14 -6.08 10.32
N LEU A 121 16.59 -4.83 10.30
CA LEU A 121 18.00 -4.47 10.54
C LEU A 121 18.45 -4.71 12.00
N ARG A 122 17.50 -4.80 12.95
CA ARG A 122 17.79 -5.03 14.37
C ARG A 122 17.84 -6.50 14.76
N ARG A 123 17.33 -7.39 13.90
CA ARG A 123 17.31 -8.84 14.13
C ARG A 123 18.29 -9.47 13.13
N PRO A 124 19.53 -9.80 13.57
CA PRO A 124 20.49 -10.49 12.71
C PRO A 124 20.00 -11.89 12.34
#